data_AF-A0A7Z0LKZ8-F1
#
_entry.id   AF-A0A7Z0LKZ8-F1
#
_cell.length_a   1.000
_cell.length_b   1.000
_cell.length_c   1.000
_cell.angle_alpha   90.00
_cell.angle_beta   90.00
_cell.angle_gamma   90.00
#
_symmetry.space_group_name_H-M   'P 1'
#
loop_
_entity.id
_entity.type
_entity.pdbx_description
1 polymer ?
#
loop_
_entity_poly.entity_id
_entity_poly.type
_entity_poly.pdbx_seq_one_letter_code
_entity_poly.pdbx_strand_id
1 'polypeptide(L)'
;MATPSHTTPFEPLSSDSLTPWLSISQPILQWWMEQSVKGVQPLINVQLAWLESVSSAMQMEIEFCQAIAESNEKISHCLLINQSSPKSVQEITDCYQQAMQGLRNAQYDRFNKVTKLSQDFRKVLWEEI
;
A
#
# COMPACT_ATOMS: atom_id res chain seq x y z
N MET A 1 43.61 51.89 -36.27
CA MET A 1 43.55 51.48 -34.84
C MET A 1 42.13 51.07 -34.56
N ALA A 2 41.91 49.77 -34.35
CA ALA A 2 40.60 49.20 -34.04
C ALA A 2 40.50 48.95 -32.53
N THR A 3 39.35 49.26 -31.96
CA THR A 3 38.91 48.75 -30.66
C THR A 3 37.47 48.26 -30.84
N PRO A 4 37.18 46.96 -30.62
CA PRO A 4 35.83 46.44 -30.68
C PRO A 4 35.16 46.57 -29.30
N SER A 5 33.96 47.16 -29.27
CA SER A 5 33.12 47.16 -28.06
C SER A 5 32.21 45.94 -28.08
N HIS A 6 32.32 45.14 -27.01
CA HIS A 6 31.66 43.86 -26.79
C HIS A 6 30.14 43.95 -26.84
N THR A 7 29.52 43.09 -27.67
CA THR A 7 28.11 42.73 -27.61
C THR A 7 27.85 41.89 -26.36
N THR A 8 27.00 42.38 -25.45
CA THR A 8 26.48 41.59 -24.33
C THR A 8 25.44 40.57 -24.85
N PRO A 9 25.51 39.26 -24.51
CA PRO A 9 24.73 38.21 -25.19
C PRO A 9 23.29 38.01 -24.69
N PHE A 10 22.78 38.86 -23.79
CA PHE A 10 21.45 38.68 -23.20
C PHE A 10 20.57 39.90 -23.46
N GLU A 11 20.05 39.97 -24.69
CA GLU A 11 18.76 40.61 -24.91
C GLU A 11 17.66 39.72 -24.30
N PRO A 12 16.75 40.26 -23.49
CA PRO A 12 15.59 39.52 -23.05
C PRO A 12 14.70 39.28 -24.28
N LEU A 13 14.59 38.02 -24.69
CA LEU A 13 13.69 37.58 -25.76
C LEU A 13 12.32 38.24 -25.55
N SER A 14 11.96 39.11 -26.49
CA SER A 14 10.73 39.88 -26.46
C SER A 14 9.52 38.95 -26.35
N SER A 15 8.72 39.15 -25.31
CA SER A 15 7.53 38.37 -24.95
C SER A 15 6.48 38.26 -26.07
N ASP A 16 6.59 39.05 -27.14
CA ASP A 16 5.61 39.15 -28.22
C ASP A 16 5.80 38.13 -29.35
N SER A 17 6.94 37.42 -29.40
CA SER A 17 7.22 36.47 -30.50
C SER A 17 6.73 35.05 -30.26
N LEU A 18 6.45 34.69 -29.00
CA LEU A 18 6.02 33.34 -28.61
C LEU A 18 4.50 33.15 -28.72
N THR A 19 3.72 34.23 -28.73
CA THR A 19 2.25 34.20 -28.74
C THR A 19 1.63 33.63 -30.03
N PRO A 20 2.16 33.83 -31.26
CA PRO A 20 1.56 33.25 -32.47
C PRO A 20 1.80 31.75 -32.59
N TRP A 21 2.97 31.28 -32.15
CA TRP A 21 3.30 29.86 -32.12
C TRP A 21 2.49 29.11 -31.06
N LEU A 22 2.29 29.73 -29.88
CA LEU A 22 1.46 29.18 -28.81
C LEU A 22 -0.02 29.08 -29.21
N SER A 23 -0.54 30.04 -29.98
CA SER A 23 -1.92 29.98 -30.47
C SER A 23 -2.12 28.92 -31.56
N ILE A 24 -1.16 28.74 -32.47
CA ILE A 24 -1.20 27.69 -33.51
C ILE A 24 -1.07 26.29 -32.90
N SER A 25 -0.24 26.13 -31.86
CA SER A 25 -0.02 24.86 -31.17
C SER A 25 -1.10 24.54 -30.12
N GLN A 26 -1.98 25.48 -29.78
CA GLN A 26 -3.00 25.34 -28.75
C GLN A 26 -3.88 24.08 -28.90
N PRO A 27 -4.38 23.71 -30.10
CA PRO A 27 -5.19 22.50 -30.26
C PRO A 27 -4.40 21.22 -30.00
N ILE A 28 -3.12 21.19 -30.40
CA ILE A 28 -2.22 20.05 -30.20
C ILE A 28 -1.84 19.93 -28.73
N LEU A 29 -1.57 21.06 -28.06
CA LEU A 29 -1.30 21.10 -26.62
C LEU A 29 -2.51 20.66 -25.81
N GLN A 30 -3.71 21.10 -26.20
CA GLN A 30 -4.95 20.67 -25.55
C GLN A 30 -5.17 19.17 -25.74
N TRP A 31 -5.04 18.65 -26.96
CA TRP A 31 -5.14 17.22 -27.23
C TRP A 31 -4.10 16.41 -26.45
N TRP A 32 -2.85 16.89 -26.40
CA TRP A 32 -1.77 16.24 -25.67
C TRP A 32 -2.03 16.20 -24.16
N MET A 33 -2.58 17.28 -23.61
CA MET A 33 -3.00 17.36 -22.20
C MET A 33 -4.18 16.44 -21.89
N GLU A 34 -5.19 16.41 -22.76
CA GLU A 34 -6.31 15.48 -22.63
C GLU A 34 -5.82 14.01 -22.68
N GLN A 35 -4.83 13.74 -23.52
CA GLN A 35 -4.28 12.40 -23.68
C GLN A 35 -3.30 12.00 -22.57
N SER A 36 -2.56 12.96 -22.01
CA SER A 36 -1.70 12.70 -20.85
C SER A 36 -2.54 12.40 -19.60
N VAL A 37 -3.65 13.11 -19.39
CA VAL A 37 -4.60 12.81 -18.31
C VAL A 37 -5.19 11.41 -18.47
N LYS A 38 -5.62 11.04 -19.68
CA LYS A 38 -6.12 9.68 -19.96
C LYS A 38 -5.05 8.61 -19.78
N GLY A 39 -3.79 8.91 -20.11
CA GLY A 39 -2.67 8.00 -19.96
C GLY A 39 -2.27 7.73 -18.50
N VAL A 40 -2.60 8.63 -17.57
CA VAL A 40 -2.28 8.47 -16.13
C VAL A 40 -3.41 7.78 -15.36
N GLN A 41 -4.63 7.75 -15.89
CA GLN A 41 -5.78 7.14 -15.22
C GLN A 41 -5.56 5.67 -14.80
N PRO A 42 -5.00 4.78 -15.64
CA PRO A 42 -4.72 3.39 -15.23
C PRO A 42 -3.73 3.30 -14.07
N LEU A 43 -2.70 4.17 -14.08
CA LEU A 43 -1.71 4.24 -13.01
C LEU A 43 -2.35 4.67 -11.68
N ILE A 44 -3.28 5.64 -11.73
CA ILE A 44 -4.05 6.06 -10.53
C ILE A 44 -4.88 4.89 -10.00
N ASN A 45 -5.55 4.15 -10.87
CA ASN A 45 -6.38 3.00 -10.46
C ASN A 45 -5.53 1.90 -9.80
N VAL A 46 -4.38 1.58 -10.38
CA VAL A 46 -3.43 0.61 -9.79
C VAL A 46 -2.90 1.11 -8.43
N GLN A 47 -2.55 2.40 -8.33
CA GLN A 47 -2.06 2.99 -7.08
C GLN A 47 -3.13 2.95 -5.97
N LEU A 48 -4.39 3.19 -6.32
CA LEU A 48 -5.52 3.07 -5.40
C LEU A 48 -5.70 1.63 -4.94
N ALA A 49 -5.75 0.67 -5.87
CA ALA A 49 -5.87 -0.75 -5.54
C ALA A 49 -4.72 -1.26 -4.67
N TRP A 50 -3.50 -0.74 -4.89
CA TRP A 50 -2.36 -1.04 -4.03
C TRP A 50 -2.55 -0.52 -2.60
N LEU A 51 -3.00 0.72 -2.43
CA LEU A 51 -3.27 1.30 -1.11
C LEU A 51 -4.38 0.55 -0.36
N GLU A 52 -5.45 0.18 -1.06
CA GLU A 52 -6.55 -0.62 -0.49
C GLU A 52 -6.07 -2.01 -0.05
N SER A 53 -5.20 -2.63 -0.84
CA SER A 53 -4.54 -3.89 -0.48
C SER A 53 -3.66 -3.71 0.78
N VAL A 54 -2.82 -2.67 0.84
CA VAL A 54 -1.99 -2.42 2.02
C VAL A 54 -2.84 -2.17 3.27
N SER A 55 -3.90 -1.38 3.17
CA SER A 55 -4.81 -1.10 4.28
C SER A 55 -5.48 -2.39 4.80
N SER A 56 -5.98 -3.22 3.88
CA SER A 56 -6.58 -4.51 4.21
C SER A 56 -5.59 -5.47 4.87
N ALA A 57 -4.35 -5.50 4.39
CA ALA A 57 -3.28 -6.29 5.00
C ALA A 57 -2.97 -5.83 6.43
N MET A 58 -2.89 -4.51 6.65
CA MET A 58 -2.64 -3.95 7.97
C MET A 58 -3.76 -4.27 8.96
N GLN A 59 -5.02 -4.22 8.52
CA GLN A 59 -6.17 -4.61 9.35
C GLN A 59 -6.07 -6.08 9.79
N MET A 60 -5.65 -6.97 8.89
CA MET A 60 -5.43 -8.39 9.23
C MET A 60 -4.29 -8.61 10.23
N GLU A 61 -3.21 -7.84 10.14
CA GLU A 61 -2.12 -7.91 11.12
C GLU A 61 -2.59 -7.46 12.51
N ILE A 62 -3.44 -6.43 12.59
CA ILE A 62 -4.02 -5.96 13.86
C ILE A 62 -4.90 -7.05 14.47
N GLU A 63 -5.81 -7.65 13.68
CA GLU A 63 -6.65 -8.79 14.12
C GLU A 63 -5.80 -9.96 14.62
N PHE A 64 -4.70 -10.26 13.92
CA PHE A 64 -3.79 -11.33 14.32
C PHE A 64 -3.04 -11.01 15.61
N CYS A 65 -2.56 -9.78 15.78
CA CYS A 65 -1.92 -9.32 17.02
C CYS A 65 -2.87 -9.40 18.22
N GLN A 66 -4.16 -9.09 18.02
CA GLN A 66 -5.19 -9.26 19.04
C GLN A 66 -5.35 -10.74 19.41
N ALA A 67 -5.46 -11.63 18.42
CA ALA A 67 -5.53 -13.07 18.65
C ALA A 67 -4.30 -13.63 19.40
N ILE A 68 -3.10 -13.10 19.12
CA ILE A 68 -1.89 -13.43 19.88
C ILE A 68 -2.02 -12.99 21.34
N ALA A 69 -2.46 -11.75 21.58
CA ALA A 69 -2.61 -11.22 22.93
C ALA A 69 -3.60 -12.04 23.76
N GLU A 70 -4.77 -12.37 23.18
CA GLU A 70 -5.78 -13.24 23.81
C GLU A 70 -5.25 -14.66 24.07
N SER A 71 -4.49 -15.23 23.12
CA SER A 71 -3.88 -16.55 23.30
C SER A 71 -2.86 -16.53 24.43
N ASN A 72 -2.04 -15.48 24.53
CA ASN A 72 -1.05 -15.33 25.59
C ASN A 72 -1.69 -15.14 26.96
N GLU A 73 -2.81 -14.41 27.03
CA GLU A 73 -3.62 -14.30 28.24
C GLU A 73 -4.13 -15.68 28.68
N LYS A 74 -4.73 -16.45 27.75
CA LYS A 74 -5.20 -17.82 28.03
C LYS A 74 -4.08 -18.74 28.50
N ILE A 75 -2.91 -18.70 27.85
CA ILE A 75 -1.72 -19.48 28.25
C ILE A 75 -1.26 -19.07 29.66
N SER A 76 -1.25 -17.78 29.95
CA SER A 76 -0.87 -17.25 31.27
C SER A 76 -1.88 -17.71 32.34
N HIS A 77 -3.17 -17.71 32.04
CA HIS A 77 -4.21 -18.28 32.92
C HIS A 77 -4.02 -19.79 33.14
N CYS A 78 -3.69 -20.55 32.10
CA CYS A 78 -3.41 -21.99 32.22
C CYS A 78 -2.28 -22.27 33.22
N LEU A 79 -1.22 -21.45 33.17
CA LEU A 79 0.02 -21.63 33.94
C LEU A 79 -0.02 -21.00 35.34
N LEU A 80 -0.70 -19.86 35.53
CA LEU A 80 -0.54 -19.03 36.74
C LEU A 80 -1.74 -19.05 37.71
N ILE A 81 -2.97 -19.32 37.25
CA ILE A 81 -4.18 -18.94 38.02
C ILE A 81 -4.74 -20.05 38.94
N ASN A 82 -4.29 -21.29 38.80
CA ASN A 82 -4.71 -22.39 39.68
C ASN A 82 -3.56 -22.89 40.57
N GLN A 83 -2.98 -22.00 41.39
CA GLN A 83 -1.95 -22.36 42.36
C GLN A 83 -2.49 -23.16 43.57
N SER A 84 -3.80 -23.31 43.69
CA SER A 84 -4.48 -23.98 44.81
C SER A 84 -4.45 -25.52 44.74
N SER A 85 -4.01 -26.12 43.62
CA SER A 85 -3.77 -27.57 43.50
C SER A 85 -2.72 -27.84 42.42
N PRO A 86 -1.76 -28.77 42.61
CA PRO A 86 -0.83 -29.15 41.56
C PRO A 86 -1.61 -29.72 40.37
N LYS A 87 -1.63 -29.01 39.25
CA LYS A 87 -2.19 -29.51 37.99
C LYS A 87 -1.33 -30.66 37.47
N SER A 88 -1.98 -31.67 36.90
CA SER A 88 -1.26 -32.68 36.14
C SER A 88 -0.65 -32.04 34.89
N VAL A 89 0.49 -32.58 34.42
CA VAL A 89 1.12 -32.13 33.17
C VAL A 89 0.14 -32.20 32.00
N GLN A 90 -0.75 -33.20 32.00
CA GLN A 90 -1.79 -33.40 30.98
C GLN A 90 -2.76 -32.20 30.91
N GLU A 91 -3.27 -31.70 32.04
CA GLU A 91 -4.21 -30.57 32.07
C GLU A 91 -3.57 -29.26 31.58
N ILE A 92 -2.27 -29.07 31.83
CA ILE A 92 -1.52 -27.91 31.33
C ILE A 92 -1.34 -28.02 29.82
N THR A 93 -0.97 -29.19 29.32
CA THR A 93 -0.81 -29.45 27.88
C THR A 93 -2.12 -29.28 27.13
N ASP A 94 -3.23 -29.79 27.65
CA ASP A 94 -4.55 -29.67 27.03
C ASP A 94 -5.03 -28.20 26.97
N CYS A 95 -4.81 -27.44 28.05
CA CYS A 95 -5.13 -26.01 28.13
C CYS A 95 -4.28 -25.19 27.15
N TYR A 96 -2.98 -25.48 27.06
CA TYR A 96 -2.07 -24.86 26.09
C TYR A 96 -2.48 -25.18 24.64
N GLN A 97 -2.82 -26.44 24.37
CA GLN A 97 -3.22 -26.88 23.03
C GLN A 97 -4.50 -26.17 22.57
N GLN A 98 -5.48 -25.98 23.46
CA GLN A 98 -6.67 -25.19 23.16
C GLN A 98 -6.35 -23.72 22.89
N ALA A 99 -5.49 -23.09 23.69
CA ALA A 99 -5.09 -21.70 23.47
C ALA A 99 -4.38 -21.54 22.11
N MET A 100 -3.44 -22.43 21.79
CA MET A 100 -2.73 -22.43 20.52
C MET A 100 -3.60 -22.77 19.31
N GLN A 101 -4.68 -23.52 19.50
CA GLN A 101 -5.62 -23.84 18.41
C GLN A 101 -6.32 -22.57 17.89
N GLY A 102 -6.68 -21.64 18.79
CA GLY A 102 -7.24 -20.34 18.40
C GLY A 102 -6.26 -19.51 17.56
N LEU A 103 -5.00 -19.44 17.99
CA LEU A 103 -3.95 -18.74 17.25
C LEU A 103 -3.67 -19.36 15.88
N ARG A 104 -3.64 -20.70 15.80
CA ARG A 104 -3.44 -21.44 14.54
C ARG A 104 -4.56 -21.15 13.53
N ASN A 105 -5.81 -21.13 14.00
CA ASN A 105 -6.95 -20.81 13.14
C ASN A 105 -6.85 -19.36 12.62
N ALA A 106 -6.55 -18.40 13.50
CA ALA A 106 -6.34 -17.01 13.10
C ALA A 106 -5.21 -16.84 12.08
N GLN A 107 -4.11 -17.58 12.24
CA GLN A 107 -3.01 -17.58 11.27
C GLN A 107 -3.41 -18.17 9.91
N TYR A 108 -4.21 -19.24 9.91
CA TYR A 108 -4.72 -19.85 8.68
C TYR A 108 -5.68 -18.92 7.94
N ASP A 109 -6.59 -18.27 8.67
CA ASP A 109 -7.53 -17.30 8.10
C ASP A 109 -6.80 -16.09 7.50
N ARG A 110 -5.80 -15.56 8.21
CA ARG A 110 -4.91 -14.51 7.71
C ARG A 110 -4.25 -14.94 6.40
N PHE A 111 -3.67 -16.13 6.34
CA PHE A 111 -2.99 -16.62 5.13
C PHE A 111 -3.93 -16.71 3.93
N ASN A 112 -5.14 -17.23 4.14
CA ASN A 112 -6.16 -17.32 3.10
C ASN A 112 -6.59 -15.93 2.60
N LYS A 113 -6.83 -14.99 3.51
CA LYS A 113 -7.21 -13.61 3.14
C LYS A 113 -6.08 -12.90 2.38
N VAL A 114 -4.82 -13.01 2.82
CA VAL A 114 -3.65 -12.44 2.12
C VAL A 114 -3.51 -13.02 0.70
N THR A 115 -3.73 -14.32 0.54
CA THR A 115 -3.67 -14.97 -0.77
C THR A 115 -4.73 -14.42 -1.73
N LYS A 116 -5.96 -14.20 -1.25
CA LYS A 116 -7.04 -13.58 -2.04
C LYS A 116 -6.71 -12.15 -2.43
N LEU A 117 -6.24 -11.35 -1.47
CA LEU A 117 -5.85 -9.97 -1.70
C LEU A 117 -4.80 -9.83 -2.81
N SER A 118 -3.82 -10.74 -2.83
CA SER A 118 -2.81 -10.82 -3.89
C SER A 118 -3.40 -11.20 -5.25
N GLN A 119 -4.42 -12.05 -5.29
CA GLN A 119 -5.13 -12.40 -6.53
C GLN A 119 -5.93 -11.20 -7.05
N ASP A 120 -6.64 -10.50 -6.17
CA ASP A 120 -7.47 -9.34 -6.53
C ASP A 120 -6.59 -8.19 -7.07
N PHE A 121 -5.47 -7.88 -6.40
CA PHE A 121 -4.54 -6.86 -6.89
C PHE A 121 -3.96 -7.22 -8.27
N ARG A 122 -3.56 -8.48 -8.48
CA ARG A 122 -3.09 -8.94 -9.80
C ARG A 122 -4.15 -8.83 -10.88
N LYS A 123 -5.42 -9.08 -10.52
CA LYS A 123 -6.54 -8.95 -11.46
C LYS A 123 -6.71 -7.49 -11.90
N VAL A 124 -6.72 -6.54 -10.96
CA VAL A 124 -6.78 -5.10 -11.27
C VAL A 124 -5.59 -4.68 -12.15
N LEU A 125 -4.40 -5.18 -11.84
CA LEU A 125 -3.21 -4.90 -12.64
C LEU A 125 -3.34 -5.42 -14.08
N TRP A 126 -3.97 -6.57 -14.30
CA TRP A 126 -4.24 -7.12 -15.64
C TRP A 126 -5.39 -6.43 -16.38
N GLU A 127 -6.33 -5.81 -15.68
CA GLU A 127 -7.43 -5.06 -16.30
C GLU A 127 -6.98 -3.67 -16.80
N GLU A 128 -5.90 -3.15 -16.23
CA GLU A 128 -5.36 -1.80 -16.52
C GLU A 128 -4.11 -1.80 -17.45
N ILE A 129 -3.53 -2.97 -17.77
CA ILE A 129 -2.42 -3.16 -18.75
C ILE A 129 -2.98 -3.54 -20.12
#